data_AF-A0AAQ3QF62-F1
#
_entry.id   AF-A0AAQ3QF62-F1
#
_cell.length_a   1.000
_cell.length_b   1.000
_cell.length_c   1.000
_cell.angle_alpha   90.00
_cell.angle_beta   90.00
_cell.angle_gamma   90.00
#
_symmetry.space_group_name_H-M   'P 1'
#
loop_
_entity.id
_entity.type
_entity.pdbx_description
1 polymer ?
#
loop_
_entity_poly.entity_id
_entity_poly.type
_entity_poly.pdbx_seq_one_letter_code
_entity_poly.pdbx_strand_id
1 'polypeptide(L)'
;MSHKDSPASPSPKSLQSKSTKGSPSSLDPSDSRTLKIKSLTRTPSSSMKQNVRVSDMQQQLSKLQEELNKEKEEKSRAMEELTNLKKVISSQKITGGIKGKIEALEKEVQKAKESERKMLESLVTQTKLLEQTKISLEESKLENKSLRESNKSLESSKRFGSRSSRNLEKYLSGIDSVPADEDIRTLKNELRLSTEAEEKSKIAMDGLAAVLKEVTMEANRAKATLTVTQSELEKVRAEAESLRSSLKNMEEMYQAASEESERLKSELEDSLAAWNEKEKSFGNCIKIFEEEITKAKAENDKLFQSQRTAREENANLRDILKQAVNEASIVKESLEIVRKENSQLQDLLSEKEKNLQGLKQEYECLKVSEAAATDSVMELKSLLAATSTLDSSKAVSSQENQSTMVSDSNTSTVVQKFSSGHWNGHNTRKQNGHRYSLGEPGKFNGYEYGVGGSPEDKGRITSSLSTMSEIRPPPSFLADDEDTLFSDYFDHIDTNKMYGVEQTNAQRKKKRSILRRFGDLLRRKDTHKQNSSSFRFP
;
A
#
# COMPACT_ATOMS: atom_id res chain seq x y z
N MET A 1 -28.04 -53.68 11.57
CA MET A 1 -27.34 -52.79 12.51
C MET A 1 -27.98 -51.41 12.33
N SER A 2 -29.03 -51.08 13.07
CA SER A 2 -28.98 -50.46 14.43
C SER A 2 -28.40 -49.04 14.33
N HIS A 3 -29.08 -47.93 14.68
CA HIS A 3 -30.26 -47.72 15.55
C HIS A 3 -31.29 -46.73 14.96
N LYS A 4 -32.49 -46.72 15.57
CA LYS A 4 -33.44 -45.59 15.51
C LYS A 4 -32.84 -44.38 16.24
N ASP A 5 -33.30 -43.16 15.91
CA ASP A 5 -33.94 -42.28 16.91
C ASP A 5 -34.63 -41.06 16.26
N SER A 6 -35.65 -40.55 16.94
CA SER A 6 -36.34 -39.28 16.66
C SER A 6 -36.22 -38.38 17.89
N PRO A 7 -36.20 -37.05 17.71
CA PRO A 7 -37.28 -36.23 18.29
C PRO A 7 -37.79 -35.16 17.30
N ALA A 8 -39.10 -34.95 17.14
CA ALA A 8 -40.03 -34.27 18.06
C ALA A 8 -39.98 -32.73 17.98
N SER A 9 -41.13 -32.13 17.66
CA SER A 9 -41.37 -30.68 17.62
C SER A 9 -41.90 -30.16 18.96
N PRO A 10 -41.87 -28.82 19.16
CA PRO A 10 -43.02 -28.20 19.82
C PRO A 10 -43.47 -26.87 19.18
N SER A 11 -44.76 -26.58 19.34
CA SER A 11 -45.41 -25.29 19.05
C SER A 11 -45.67 -24.52 20.38
N PRO A 12 -46.05 -23.23 20.34
CA PRO A 12 -45.80 -22.32 21.47
C PRO A 12 -46.95 -22.24 22.49
N LYS A 13 -46.62 -21.87 23.74
CA LYS A 13 -47.56 -21.32 24.72
C LYS A 13 -46.97 -20.12 25.48
N SER A 14 -47.82 -19.15 25.74
CA SER A 14 -47.57 -17.92 26.50
C SER A 14 -47.53 -18.18 28.01
N LEU A 15 -46.90 -17.27 28.77
CA LEU A 15 -47.42 -16.80 30.05
C LEU A 15 -46.80 -15.44 30.49
N GLN A 16 -47.64 -14.63 31.13
CA GLN A 16 -47.38 -13.39 31.88
C GLN A 16 -46.79 -13.75 33.28
N SER A 17 -46.26 -12.89 34.18
CA SER A 17 -45.89 -11.46 34.26
C SER A 17 -45.14 -11.20 35.60
N LYS A 18 -44.77 -9.93 35.89
CA LYS A 18 -44.35 -9.29 37.18
C LYS A 18 -42.84 -9.00 37.33
N SER A 19 -42.38 -8.03 38.15
CA SER A 19 -42.90 -6.70 38.58
C SER A 19 -41.94 -6.10 39.62
N THR A 20 -41.47 -4.85 39.43
CA THR A 20 -41.01 -3.90 40.50
C THR A 20 -40.84 -2.52 39.85
N LYS A 21 -41.74 -1.54 39.99
CA LYS A 21 -41.96 -0.57 41.11
C LYS A 21 -40.77 0.36 41.42
N GLY A 22 -40.95 1.67 41.25
CA GLY A 22 -40.05 2.71 41.78
C GLY A 22 -40.09 4.06 41.03
N SER A 23 -40.96 4.99 41.44
CA SER A 23 -40.97 6.43 41.10
C SER A 23 -41.67 7.16 42.27
N PRO A 24 -41.85 8.51 42.29
CA PRO A 24 -41.19 9.60 41.55
C PRO A 24 -40.73 10.76 42.49
N SER A 25 -40.11 11.83 41.96
CA SER A 25 -40.46 13.23 42.32
C SER A 25 -39.69 14.28 41.49
N SER A 26 -40.39 15.35 41.11
CA SER A 26 -39.89 16.59 40.50
C SER A 26 -39.20 17.54 41.50
N LEU A 27 -38.44 18.52 41.02
CA LEU A 27 -38.64 19.98 41.29
C LEU A 27 -37.52 20.85 40.67
N ASP A 28 -37.92 21.96 40.03
CA ASP A 28 -37.19 23.24 39.88
C ASP A 28 -37.72 24.17 41.02
N PRO A 29 -37.10 25.31 41.49
CA PRO A 29 -36.70 26.43 40.61
C PRO A 29 -35.60 27.46 41.09
N SER A 30 -35.16 28.32 40.15
CA SER A 30 -34.91 29.79 40.26
C SER A 30 -33.83 30.47 41.16
N ASP A 31 -33.53 31.71 40.73
CA ASP A 31 -32.90 32.87 41.43
C ASP A 31 -31.36 32.98 41.58
N SER A 32 -30.72 34.17 41.59
CA SER A 32 -30.96 35.47 40.92
C SER A 32 -29.75 36.43 41.06
N ARG A 33 -29.77 37.57 40.32
CA ARG A 33 -29.08 38.88 40.55
C ARG A 33 -27.71 39.23 39.93
N THR A 34 -27.77 40.36 39.24
CA THR A 34 -26.73 41.28 38.76
C THR A 34 -25.97 42.03 39.87
N LEU A 35 -24.71 42.41 39.62
CA LEU A 35 -24.12 43.67 40.12
C LEU A 35 -23.20 44.33 39.06
N LYS A 36 -23.12 45.66 39.09
CA LYS A 36 -22.43 46.52 38.12
C LYS A 36 -21.70 47.63 38.87
N ILE A 37 -20.36 47.67 38.81
CA ILE A 37 -19.54 48.71 39.48
C ILE A 37 -18.54 49.31 38.48
N LYS A 38 -18.33 50.63 38.56
CA LYS A 38 -17.41 51.42 37.72
C LYS A 38 -16.15 51.83 38.50
N SER A 39 -15.00 51.80 37.83
CA SER A 39 -13.85 52.71 38.06
C SER A 39 -13.00 52.68 36.78
N LEU A 40 -12.85 53.73 35.96
CA LEU A 40 -12.30 55.09 36.12
C LEU A 40 -10.79 55.19 35.74
N THR A 41 -10.56 55.47 34.45
CA THR A 41 -9.44 56.23 33.83
C THR A 41 -7.97 55.96 34.15
N ARG A 42 -7.20 55.49 33.15
CA ARG A 42 -6.03 56.23 32.59
C ARG A 42 -5.52 55.70 31.23
N THR A 43 -5.35 56.62 30.28
CA THR A 43 -4.45 56.62 29.09
C THR A 43 -4.21 55.33 28.28
N PRO A 44 -4.53 55.31 26.96
CA PRO A 44 -4.20 54.19 26.08
C PRO A 44 -2.79 54.31 25.47
N SER A 45 -1.91 53.38 25.82
CA SER A 45 -0.78 53.00 24.96
C SER A 45 -0.60 51.48 24.99
N SER A 46 -0.28 50.90 23.83
CA SER A 46 -0.02 49.46 23.58
C SER A 46 -1.17 48.44 23.76
N SER A 47 -2.03 48.54 24.79
CA SER A 47 -2.92 47.42 25.21
C SER A 47 -4.00 46.98 24.21
N MET A 48 -4.47 47.86 23.33
CA MET A 48 -5.58 47.54 22.40
C MET A 48 -5.22 46.44 21.39
N LYS A 49 -3.99 46.42 20.86
CA LYS A 49 -3.56 45.41 19.88
C LYS A 49 -3.45 44.01 20.49
N GLN A 50 -3.20 43.92 21.79
CA GLN A 50 -3.04 42.64 22.50
C GLN A 50 -4.42 42.06 22.87
N ASN A 51 -5.35 42.88 23.37
CA ASN A 51 -6.72 42.44 23.66
C ASN A 51 -7.52 42.07 22.40
N VAL A 52 -7.38 42.81 21.29
CA VAL A 52 -7.98 42.41 20.01
C VAL A 52 -7.43 41.07 19.55
N ARG A 53 -6.10 40.88 19.56
CA ARG A 53 -5.48 39.61 19.16
C ARG A 53 -5.87 38.43 20.06
N VAL A 54 -6.03 38.64 21.37
CA VAL A 54 -6.52 37.60 22.29
C VAL A 54 -8.00 37.29 22.04
N SER A 55 -8.84 38.31 21.81
CA SER A 55 -10.24 38.12 21.42
C SER A 55 -10.38 37.37 20.08
N ASP A 56 -9.56 37.70 19.08
CA ASP A 56 -9.55 37.04 17.78
C ASP A 56 -9.11 35.57 17.89
N MET A 57 -8.07 35.28 18.69
CA MET A 57 -7.66 33.91 18.99
C MET A 57 -8.74 33.14 19.76
N GLN A 58 -9.41 33.78 20.72
CA GLN A 58 -10.52 33.17 21.47
C GLN A 58 -11.71 32.84 20.54
N GLN A 59 -12.07 33.74 19.62
CA GLN A 59 -13.10 33.49 18.62
C GLN A 59 -12.70 32.40 17.62
N GLN A 60 -11.43 32.31 17.22
CA GLN A 60 -10.94 31.22 16.38
C GLN A 60 -10.98 29.87 17.11
N LEU A 61 -10.67 29.83 18.41
CA LEU A 61 -10.81 28.62 19.22
C LEU A 61 -12.27 28.19 19.36
N SER A 62 -13.21 29.10 19.62
CA SER A 62 -14.65 28.79 19.65
C SER A 62 -15.13 28.22 18.31
N LYS A 63 -14.77 28.84 17.18
CA LYS A 63 -15.14 28.35 15.84
C LYS A 63 -14.57 26.95 15.55
N LEU A 64 -13.29 26.71 15.87
CA LEU A 64 -12.68 25.38 15.71
C LEU A 64 -13.31 24.32 16.63
N GLN A 65 -13.82 24.72 17.79
CA GLN A 65 -14.51 23.84 18.73
C GLN A 65 -15.94 23.52 18.27
N GLU A 66 -16.65 24.49 17.69
CA GLU A 66 -17.93 24.28 17.00
C GLU A 66 -17.78 23.37 15.77
N GLU A 67 -16.79 23.63 14.91
CA GLU A 67 -16.45 22.77 13.76
C GLU A 67 -16.11 21.33 14.20
N LEU A 68 -15.30 21.16 15.25
CA LEU A 68 -14.94 19.85 15.80
C LEU A 68 -16.16 19.10 16.37
N ASN A 69 -17.11 19.81 16.99
CA ASN A 69 -18.33 19.21 17.50
C ASN A 69 -19.28 18.83 16.36
N LYS A 70 -19.39 19.67 15.33
CA LYS A 70 -20.17 19.38 14.12
C LYS A 70 -19.62 18.17 13.37
N GLU A 71 -18.30 18.07 13.18
CA GLU A 71 -17.67 16.92 12.51
C GLU A 71 -17.81 15.62 13.33
N LYS A 72 -17.79 15.70 14.67
CA LYS A 72 -18.14 14.54 15.54
C LYS A 72 -19.59 14.12 15.38
N GLU A 73 -20.52 15.07 15.29
CA GLU A 73 -21.94 14.79 15.12
C GLU A 73 -22.23 14.17 13.75
N GLU A 74 -21.69 14.76 12.66
CA GLU A 74 -21.78 14.22 11.30
C GLU A 74 -21.17 12.81 11.22
N LYS A 75 -20.03 12.56 11.88
CA LYS A 75 -19.45 11.22 12.00
C LYS A 75 -20.36 10.25 12.77
N SER A 76 -21.05 10.71 13.80
CA SER A 76 -22.01 9.89 14.55
C SER A 76 -23.21 9.51 13.68
N ARG A 77 -23.78 10.46 12.94
CA ARG A 77 -24.88 10.23 11.99
C ARG A 77 -24.45 9.25 10.89
N ALA A 78 -23.28 9.46 10.28
CA ALA A 78 -22.75 8.55 9.25
C ALA A 78 -22.48 7.12 9.79
N MET A 79 -22.05 6.98 11.05
CA MET A 79 -21.89 5.67 11.68
C MET A 79 -23.25 5.00 11.92
N GLU A 80 -24.25 5.75 12.38
CA GLU A 80 -25.60 5.26 12.57
C GLU A 80 -26.24 4.83 11.23
N GLU A 81 -26.11 5.65 10.18
CA GLU A 81 -26.51 5.32 8.81
C GLU A 81 -25.83 4.03 8.30
N LEU A 82 -24.52 3.86 8.51
CA LEU A 82 -23.83 2.61 8.17
C LEU A 82 -24.34 1.40 8.95
N THR A 83 -24.65 1.55 10.24
CA THR A 83 -25.26 0.46 11.03
C THR A 83 -26.67 0.14 10.56
N ASN A 84 -27.46 1.15 10.18
CA ASN A 84 -28.80 0.97 9.64
C ASN A 84 -28.76 0.34 8.24
N LEU A 85 -27.85 0.75 7.35
CA LEU A 85 -27.61 0.10 6.06
C LEU A 85 -27.16 -1.35 6.24
N LYS A 86 -26.21 -1.63 7.15
CA LYS A 86 -25.79 -3.00 7.46
C LYS A 86 -26.93 -3.84 8.02
N LYS A 87 -27.78 -3.27 8.88
CA LYS A 87 -28.98 -3.93 9.42
C LYS A 87 -30.03 -4.15 8.34
N VAL A 88 -30.24 -3.19 7.42
CA VAL A 88 -31.10 -3.36 6.25
C VAL A 88 -30.56 -4.49 5.39
N ILE A 89 -29.30 -4.47 4.96
CA ILE A 89 -28.68 -5.56 4.18
C ILE A 89 -28.81 -6.93 4.87
N SER A 90 -28.64 -6.99 6.19
CA SER A 90 -28.79 -8.24 6.98
C SER A 90 -30.26 -8.68 7.15
N SER A 91 -31.19 -7.73 7.18
CA SER A 91 -32.65 -7.98 7.26
C SER A 91 -33.29 -8.11 5.88
N GLN A 92 -32.54 -7.80 4.82
CA GLN A 92 -33.04 -7.73 3.47
C GLN A 92 -33.18 -9.15 2.95
N LYS A 93 -34.43 -9.60 3.04
CA LYS A 93 -35.17 -10.71 2.40
C LYS A 93 -34.63 -11.27 1.06
N ILE A 94 -33.68 -10.60 0.40
CA ILE A 94 -32.91 -11.07 -0.75
C ILE A 94 -32.17 -12.39 -0.41
N THR A 95 -31.46 -12.50 0.71
CA THR A 95 -30.71 -13.73 1.04
C THR A 95 -31.62 -14.93 1.27
N GLY A 96 -32.67 -14.76 2.10
CA GLY A 96 -33.68 -15.80 2.33
C GLY A 96 -34.54 -16.12 1.10
N GLY A 97 -34.87 -15.12 0.29
CA GLY A 97 -35.64 -15.28 -0.95
C GLY A 97 -34.86 -15.94 -2.08
N ILE A 98 -33.56 -15.63 -2.22
CA ILE A 98 -32.66 -16.33 -3.15
C ILE A 98 -32.45 -17.77 -2.66
N LYS A 99 -32.17 -17.99 -1.37
CA LYS A 99 -32.02 -19.35 -0.83
C LYS A 99 -33.29 -20.20 -1.04
N GLY A 100 -34.46 -19.66 -0.77
CA GLY A 100 -35.73 -20.35 -1.01
C GLY A 100 -36.01 -20.64 -2.49
N LYS A 101 -35.56 -19.77 -3.40
CA LYS A 101 -35.61 -20.03 -4.86
C LYS A 101 -34.64 -21.13 -5.28
N ILE A 102 -33.42 -21.15 -4.73
CA ILE A 102 -32.43 -22.21 -4.97
C ILE A 102 -32.98 -23.56 -4.47
N GLU A 103 -33.45 -23.65 -3.22
CA GLU A 103 -34.05 -24.86 -2.65
C GLU A 103 -35.31 -25.34 -3.42
N ALA A 104 -36.03 -24.43 -4.08
CA ALA A 104 -37.16 -24.78 -4.96
C ALA A 104 -36.70 -25.35 -6.31
N LEU A 105 -35.73 -24.69 -6.96
CA LEU A 105 -35.14 -25.15 -8.22
C LEU A 105 -34.42 -26.49 -8.06
N GLU A 106 -33.72 -26.71 -6.94
CA GLU A 106 -33.09 -27.99 -6.61
C GLU A 106 -34.11 -29.13 -6.52
N LYS A 107 -35.28 -28.88 -5.89
CA LYS A 107 -36.38 -29.86 -5.81
C LYS A 107 -37.02 -30.12 -7.18
N GLU A 108 -37.09 -29.11 -8.04
CA GLU A 108 -37.61 -29.25 -9.40
C GLU A 108 -36.65 -30.04 -10.29
N VAL A 109 -35.34 -29.75 -10.24
CA VAL A 109 -34.28 -30.53 -10.90
C VAL A 109 -34.27 -31.98 -10.42
N GLN A 110 -34.44 -32.22 -9.12
CA GLN A 110 -34.50 -33.58 -8.57
C GLN A 110 -35.73 -34.35 -9.08
N LYS A 111 -36.90 -33.70 -9.14
CA LYS A 111 -38.11 -34.28 -9.75
C LYS A 111 -37.91 -34.57 -11.24
N ALA A 112 -37.28 -33.65 -11.99
CA ALA A 112 -36.98 -33.84 -13.40
C ALA A 112 -36.10 -35.08 -13.63
N LYS A 113 -35.03 -35.25 -12.86
CA LYS A 113 -34.16 -36.45 -12.86
C LYS A 113 -34.87 -37.73 -12.45
N GLU A 114 -35.91 -37.64 -11.61
CA GLU A 114 -36.76 -38.79 -11.24
C GLU A 114 -37.74 -39.16 -12.35
N SER A 115 -38.34 -38.18 -13.04
CA SER A 115 -39.16 -38.44 -14.22
C SER A 115 -38.34 -38.95 -15.41
N GLU A 116 -37.13 -38.43 -15.61
CA GLU A 116 -36.19 -38.89 -16.63
C GLU A 116 -35.81 -40.36 -16.40
N ARG A 117 -35.43 -40.73 -15.17
CA ARG A 117 -35.16 -42.14 -14.81
C ARG A 117 -36.36 -43.04 -15.06
N LYS A 118 -37.57 -42.62 -14.69
CA LYS A 118 -38.81 -43.40 -14.95
C LYS A 118 -39.10 -43.53 -16.44
N MET A 119 -38.83 -42.49 -17.23
CA MET A 119 -38.98 -42.52 -18.69
C MET A 119 -37.94 -43.44 -19.34
N LEU A 120 -36.68 -43.40 -18.89
CA LEU A 120 -35.62 -44.31 -19.35
C LEU A 120 -35.92 -45.76 -18.97
N GLU A 121 -36.40 -46.02 -17.75
CA GLU A 121 -36.84 -47.35 -17.30
C GLU A 121 -38.01 -47.86 -18.15
N SER A 122 -39.02 -47.01 -18.40
CA SER A 122 -40.12 -47.30 -19.31
C SER A 122 -39.62 -47.64 -20.73
N LEU A 123 -38.72 -46.83 -21.30
CA LEU A 123 -38.12 -47.05 -22.61
C LEU A 123 -37.33 -48.37 -22.68
N VAL A 124 -36.59 -48.72 -21.63
CA VAL A 124 -35.90 -50.01 -21.50
C VAL A 124 -36.90 -51.17 -21.46
N THR A 125 -38.02 -51.04 -20.72
CA THR A 125 -39.05 -52.09 -20.72
C THR A 125 -39.75 -52.23 -22.08
N GLN A 126 -40.07 -51.12 -22.75
CA GLN A 126 -40.65 -51.10 -24.09
C GLN A 126 -39.70 -51.72 -25.12
N THR A 127 -38.40 -51.43 -25.03
CA THR A 127 -37.37 -52.02 -25.91
C THR A 127 -37.27 -53.54 -25.71
N LYS A 128 -37.29 -54.02 -24.46
CA LYS A 128 -37.33 -55.46 -24.15
C LYS A 128 -38.58 -56.15 -24.68
N LEU A 129 -39.75 -55.52 -24.57
CA LEU A 129 -41.00 -56.04 -25.14
C LEU A 129 -40.97 -56.07 -26.68
N LEU A 130 -40.38 -55.05 -27.32
CA LEU A 130 -40.17 -55.02 -28.78
C LEU A 130 -39.21 -56.13 -29.22
N GLU A 131 -38.15 -56.38 -28.47
CA GLU A 131 -37.21 -57.47 -28.75
C GLU A 131 -37.88 -58.86 -28.59
N GLN A 132 -38.65 -59.07 -27.52
CA GLN A 132 -39.42 -60.32 -27.32
C GLN A 132 -40.45 -60.55 -28.43
N THR A 133 -41.21 -59.53 -28.81
CA THR A 133 -42.19 -59.64 -29.91
C THR A 133 -41.51 -59.84 -31.28
N LYS A 134 -40.33 -59.27 -31.50
CA LYS A 134 -39.51 -59.53 -32.69
C LYS A 134 -39.01 -60.98 -32.75
N ILE A 135 -38.58 -61.54 -31.62
CA ILE A 135 -38.18 -62.96 -31.53
C ILE A 135 -39.37 -63.86 -31.86
N SER A 136 -40.51 -63.68 -31.17
CA SER A 136 -41.72 -64.47 -31.40
C SER A 136 -42.27 -64.36 -32.84
N LEU A 137 -42.15 -63.18 -33.46
CA LEU A 137 -42.49 -62.99 -34.87
C LEU A 137 -41.55 -63.78 -35.81
N GLU A 138 -40.26 -63.86 -35.51
CA GLU A 138 -39.32 -64.63 -36.33
C GLU A 138 -39.49 -66.14 -36.13
N GLU A 139 -39.77 -66.59 -34.90
CA GLU A 139 -40.17 -67.97 -34.59
C GLU A 139 -41.43 -68.37 -35.38
N SER A 140 -42.48 -67.54 -35.35
CA SER A 140 -43.72 -67.80 -36.11
C SER A 140 -43.49 -67.77 -37.63
N LYS A 141 -42.56 -66.95 -38.15
CA LYS A 141 -42.17 -67.02 -39.57
C LYS A 141 -41.44 -68.32 -39.92
N LEU A 142 -40.57 -68.83 -39.04
CA LEU A 142 -39.89 -70.11 -39.22
C LEU A 142 -40.88 -71.28 -39.17
N GLU A 143 -41.82 -71.25 -38.23
CA GLU A 143 -42.95 -72.20 -38.18
C GLU A 143 -43.80 -72.14 -39.45
N ASN A 144 -44.18 -70.94 -39.92
CA ASN A 144 -44.92 -70.77 -41.16
C ASN A 144 -44.16 -71.29 -42.40
N LYS A 145 -42.84 -71.18 -42.44
CA LYS A 145 -42.01 -71.79 -43.51
C LYS A 145 -42.08 -73.32 -43.41
N SER A 146 -41.88 -73.88 -42.23
CA SER A 146 -41.99 -75.33 -41.96
C SER A 146 -43.37 -75.90 -42.33
N LEU A 147 -44.45 -75.23 -41.92
CA LEU A 147 -45.82 -75.62 -42.28
C LEU A 147 -46.10 -75.51 -43.78
N ARG A 148 -45.52 -74.53 -44.48
CA ARG A 148 -45.62 -74.42 -45.95
C ARG A 148 -44.83 -75.52 -46.67
N GLU A 149 -43.66 -75.89 -46.17
CA GLU A 149 -42.86 -77.00 -46.71
C GLU A 149 -43.51 -78.36 -46.45
N SER A 150 -44.10 -78.55 -45.27
CA SER A 150 -44.92 -79.72 -44.93
C SER A 150 -46.15 -79.82 -45.83
N ASN A 151 -46.94 -78.74 -45.97
CA ASN A 151 -48.08 -78.68 -46.89
C ASN A 151 -47.67 -78.92 -48.35
N LYS A 152 -46.53 -78.37 -48.80
CA LYS A 152 -45.99 -78.62 -50.14
C LYS A 152 -45.62 -80.10 -50.33
N SER A 153 -45.04 -80.73 -49.32
CA SER A 153 -44.71 -82.16 -49.33
C SER A 153 -45.96 -83.04 -49.32
N LEU A 154 -47.01 -82.62 -48.60
CA LEU A 154 -48.29 -83.33 -48.50
C LEU A 154 -49.12 -83.19 -49.80
N GLU A 155 -49.06 -82.04 -50.47
CA GLU A 155 -49.57 -81.85 -51.83
C GLU A 155 -48.74 -82.63 -52.87
N SER A 156 -47.42 -82.70 -52.73
CA SER A 156 -46.57 -83.60 -53.53
C SER A 156 -46.95 -85.07 -53.33
N SER A 157 -47.35 -85.46 -52.11
CA SER A 157 -47.84 -86.82 -51.81
C SER A 157 -49.24 -87.09 -52.38
N LYS A 158 -50.16 -86.11 -52.31
CA LYS A 158 -51.50 -86.20 -52.93
C LYS A 158 -51.44 -86.39 -54.45
N ARG A 159 -50.40 -85.86 -55.13
CA ARG A 159 -50.20 -86.08 -56.58
C ARG A 159 -49.88 -87.54 -56.96
N PHE A 160 -49.59 -88.41 -55.99
CA PHE A 160 -49.47 -89.86 -56.20
C PHE A 160 -50.68 -90.66 -55.68
N GLY A 161 -51.72 -89.98 -55.15
CA GLY A 161 -52.77 -90.59 -54.33
C GLY A 161 -54.20 -90.16 -54.65
N SER A 162 -54.60 -90.09 -55.93
CA SER A 162 -56.02 -90.28 -56.30
C SER A 162 -56.21 -90.68 -57.76
N ARG A 163 -56.49 -91.97 -57.98
CA ARG A 163 -56.99 -92.54 -59.24
C ARG A 163 -58.43 -93.03 -59.02
N SER A 164 -59.41 -92.15 -59.16
CA SER A 164 -60.84 -92.47 -59.34
C SER A 164 -61.57 -91.17 -59.70
N SER A 165 -62.52 -91.06 -60.63
CA SER A 165 -63.22 -92.08 -61.42
C SER A 165 -63.48 -91.56 -62.85
N ARG A 166 -63.45 -92.46 -63.84
CA ARG A 166 -64.08 -92.30 -65.17
C ARG A 166 -65.24 -93.29 -65.22
N ASN A 167 -66.34 -92.96 -65.90
CA ASN A 167 -67.02 -93.82 -66.91
C ASN A 167 -68.41 -93.31 -67.33
N LEU A 168 -68.93 -93.91 -68.42
CA LEU A 168 -70.24 -93.73 -69.05
C LEU A 168 -70.34 -92.43 -69.90
N GLU A 169 -70.13 -92.42 -71.22
CA GLU A 169 -70.09 -93.46 -72.28
C GLU A 169 -71.46 -94.13 -72.61
N LYS A 170 -72.14 -93.56 -73.64
CA LYS A 170 -72.63 -94.23 -74.89
C LYS A 170 -73.75 -95.28 -74.85
N TYR A 171 -74.89 -94.86 -75.40
CA TYR A 171 -75.70 -95.57 -76.42
C TYR A 171 -76.24 -94.45 -77.35
N LEU A 172 -76.07 -94.41 -78.68
CA LEU A 172 -76.48 -95.34 -79.75
C LEU A 172 -77.99 -95.64 -79.68
N SER A 173 -78.82 -95.67 -80.72
CA SER A 173 -78.78 -95.40 -82.17
C SER A 173 -80.17 -95.86 -82.70
N GLY A 174 -80.56 -95.54 -83.94
CA GLY A 174 -81.88 -95.91 -84.52
C GLY A 174 -82.95 -94.83 -84.26
N ILE A 175 -83.64 -94.25 -85.24
CA ILE A 175 -84.35 -94.86 -86.38
C ILE A 175 -85.38 -95.89 -85.90
N ASP A 176 -86.57 -95.39 -85.55
CA ASP A 176 -87.82 -95.79 -86.22
C ASP A 176 -88.93 -94.75 -85.92
N SER A 177 -90.00 -94.77 -86.70
CA SER A 177 -91.05 -93.72 -86.66
C SER A 177 -91.92 -93.81 -85.40
N VAL A 178 -91.57 -93.06 -84.36
CA VAL A 178 -92.36 -92.89 -83.13
C VAL A 178 -93.58 -91.97 -83.41
N PRO A 179 -94.77 -92.20 -82.82
CA PRO A 179 -95.93 -91.35 -83.05
C PRO A 179 -95.76 -89.95 -82.42
N ALA A 180 -96.19 -88.92 -83.15
CA ALA A 180 -95.93 -87.50 -82.85
C ALA A 180 -96.29 -87.04 -81.42
N ASP A 181 -97.19 -87.75 -80.71
CA ASP A 181 -97.57 -87.44 -79.33
C ASP A 181 -96.45 -87.68 -78.30
N GLU A 182 -95.41 -88.45 -78.62
CA GLU A 182 -94.26 -88.64 -77.72
C GLU A 182 -93.23 -87.51 -77.91
N ASP A 183 -92.94 -87.12 -79.15
CA ASP A 183 -92.09 -85.97 -79.47
C ASP A 183 -92.70 -84.65 -78.94
N ILE A 184 -94.02 -84.50 -79.03
CA ILE A 184 -94.73 -83.37 -78.41
C ILE A 184 -94.56 -83.36 -76.88
N ARG A 185 -94.45 -84.54 -76.23
CA ARG A 185 -94.21 -84.64 -74.78
C ARG A 185 -92.75 -84.35 -74.41
N THR A 186 -91.77 -84.83 -75.16
CA THR A 186 -90.35 -84.53 -74.93
C THR A 186 -90.07 -83.05 -75.16
N LEU A 187 -90.51 -82.47 -76.28
CA LEU A 187 -90.37 -81.05 -76.60
C LEU A 187 -91.03 -80.13 -75.54
N LYS A 188 -92.18 -80.51 -74.99
CA LYS A 188 -92.82 -79.74 -73.88
C LYS A 188 -91.99 -79.79 -72.59
N ASN A 189 -91.40 -80.93 -72.27
CA ASN A 189 -90.52 -81.07 -71.10
C ASN A 189 -89.20 -80.31 -71.30
N GLU A 190 -88.62 -80.39 -72.49
CA GLU A 190 -87.40 -79.65 -72.86
C GLU A 190 -87.64 -78.14 -72.87
N LEU A 191 -88.76 -77.67 -73.42
CA LEU A 191 -89.15 -76.26 -73.36
C LEU A 191 -89.29 -75.79 -71.90
N ARG A 192 -89.93 -76.57 -71.02
CA ARG A 192 -90.03 -76.22 -69.59
C ARG A 192 -88.65 -76.16 -68.92
N LEU A 193 -87.79 -77.14 -69.17
CA LEU A 193 -86.42 -77.15 -68.64
C LEU A 193 -85.58 -75.98 -69.18
N SER A 194 -85.80 -75.58 -70.43
CA SER A 194 -85.17 -74.41 -71.05
C SER A 194 -85.65 -73.11 -70.40
N THR A 195 -86.96 -72.94 -70.17
CA THR A 195 -87.49 -71.77 -69.45
C THR A 195 -87.03 -71.73 -67.98
N GLU A 196 -86.99 -72.88 -67.30
CA GLU A 196 -86.43 -72.98 -65.93
C GLU A 196 -84.92 -72.66 -65.90
N ALA A 197 -84.17 -73.00 -66.95
CA ALA A 197 -82.76 -72.67 -67.09
C ALA A 197 -82.54 -71.19 -67.43
N GLU A 198 -83.41 -70.59 -68.25
CA GLU A 198 -83.43 -69.15 -68.54
C GLU A 198 -83.74 -68.34 -67.28
N GLU A 199 -84.73 -68.73 -66.48
CA GLU A 199 -85.03 -68.10 -65.20
C GLU A 199 -83.85 -68.19 -64.22
N LYS A 200 -83.22 -69.37 -64.09
CA LYS A 200 -82.00 -69.55 -63.27
C LYS A 200 -80.83 -68.70 -63.79
N SER A 201 -80.67 -68.59 -65.12
CA SER A 201 -79.66 -67.74 -65.77
C SER A 201 -79.91 -66.26 -65.50
N LYS A 202 -81.17 -65.81 -65.58
CA LYS A 202 -81.58 -64.45 -65.24
C LYS A 202 -81.32 -64.12 -63.78
N ILE A 203 -81.68 -65.01 -62.85
CA ILE A 203 -81.38 -64.85 -61.42
C ILE A 203 -79.87 -64.76 -61.17
N ALA A 204 -79.06 -65.58 -61.87
CA ALA A 204 -77.60 -65.50 -61.80
C ALA A 204 -77.04 -64.19 -62.39
N MET A 205 -77.64 -63.68 -63.47
CA MET A 205 -77.27 -62.40 -64.10
C MET A 205 -77.65 -61.19 -63.23
N ASP A 206 -78.85 -61.20 -62.63
CA ASP A 206 -79.29 -60.18 -61.67
C ASP A 206 -78.42 -60.19 -60.41
N GLY A 207 -78.06 -61.37 -59.92
CA GLY A 207 -77.10 -61.56 -58.82
C GLY A 207 -75.70 -61.02 -59.15
N LEU A 208 -75.18 -61.32 -60.35
CA LEU A 208 -73.92 -60.76 -60.84
C LEU A 208 -73.98 -59.23 -60.97
N ALA A 209 -75.09 -58.69 -61.49
CA ALA A 209 -75.30 -57.25 -61.60
C ALA A 209 -75.38 -56.55 -60.23
N ALA A 210 -75.93 -57.21 -59.21
CA ALA A 210 -75.91 -56.72 -57.83
C ALA A 210 -74.47 -56.69 -57.27
N VAL A 211 -73.71 -57.79 -57.42
CA VAL A 211 -72.30 -57.86 -56.98
C VAL A 211 -71.44 -56.81 -57.71
N LEU A 212 -71.60 -56.62 -59.02
CA LEU A 212 -70.86 -55.60 -59.77
C LEU A 212 -71.20 -54.16 -59.32
N LYS A 213 -72.46 -53.88 -58.97
CA LYS A 213 -72.87 -52.59 -58.38
C LYS A 213 -72.23 -52.39 -57.00
N GLU A 214 -72.22 -53.42 -56.16
CA GLU A 214 -71.58 -53.37 -54.83
C GLU A 214 -70.07 -53.14 -54.93
N VAL A 215 -69.36 -53.91 -55.76
CA VAL A 215 -67.92 -53.72 -56.03
C VAL A 215 -67.63 -52.33 -56.60
N THR A 216 -68.48 -51.80 -57.48
CA THR A 216 -68.32 -50.45 -58.04
C THR A 216 -68.54 -49.37 -56.97
N MET A 217 -69.54 -49.51 -56.11
CA MET A 217 -69.75 -48.60 -54.98
C MET A 217 -68.59 -48.67 -53.99
N GLU A 218 -68.07 -49.86 -53.69
CA GLU A 218 -66.97 -50.03 -52.74
C GLU A 218 -65.64 -49.50 -53.30
N ALA A 219 -65.36 -49.71 -54.59
CA ALA A 219 -64.23 -49.08 -55.27
C ALA A 219 -64.34 -47.54 -55.24
N ASN A 220 -65.54 -46.98 -55.38
CA ASN A 220 -65.77 -45.54 -55.27
C ASN A 220 -65.61 -45.03 -53.82
N ARG A 221 -66.05 -45.78 -52.80
CA ARG A 221 -65.82 -45.46 -51.38
C ARG A 221 -64.33 -45.52 -51.02
N ALA A 222 -63.62 -46.55 -51.47
CA ALA A 222 -62.18 -46.69 -51.32
C ALA A 222 -61.42 -45.54 -52.00
N LYS A 223 -61.86 -45.10 -53.19
CA LYS A 223 -61.29 -43.93 -53.87
C LYS A 223 -61.55 -42.62 -53.10
N ALA A 224 -62.75 -42.42 -52.58
CA ALA A 224 -63.08 -41.23 -51.78
C ALA A 224 -62.26 -41.16 -50.48
N THR A 225 -62.17 -42.27 -49.74
CA THR A 225 -61.34 -42.37 -48.52
C THR A 225 -59.85 -42.18 -48.83
N LEU A 226 -59.35 -42.70 -49.96
CA LEU A 226 -57.99 -42.42 -50.43
C LEU A 226 -57.76 -40.91 -50.68
N THR A 227 -58.69 -40.22 -51.35
CA THR A 227 -58.52 -38.76 -51.57
C THR A 227 -58.56 -37.94 -50.27
N VAL A 228 -59.36 -38.34 -49.29
CA VAL A 228 -59.39 -37.69 -47.96
C VAL A 228 -58.06 -37.90 -47.25
N THR A 229 -57.60 -39.15 -47.12
CA THR A 229 -56.33 -39.47 -46.44
C THR A 229 -55.11 -38.87 -47.14
N GLN A 230 -55.14 -38.72 -48.47
CA GLN A 230 -54.12 -37.95 -49.22
C GLN A 230 -54.09 -36.48 -48.81
N SER A 231 -55.25 -35.82 -48.74
CA SER A 231 -55.36 -34.41 -48.34
C SER A 231 -54.97 -34.16 -46.88
N GLU A 232 -55.30 -35.09 -45.97
CA GLU A 232 -54.89 -35.03 -44.56
C GLU A 232 -53.37 -35.20 -44.42
N LEU A 233 -52.77 -36.11 -45.19
CA LEU A 233 -51.32 -36.32 -45.23
C LEU A 233 -50.56 -35.13 -45.83
N GLU A 234 -51.12 -34.46 -46.85
CA GLU A 234 -50.56 -33.21 -47.37
C GLU A 234 -50.63 -32.07 -46.35
N LYS A 235 -51.75 -31.95 -45.62
CA LYS A 235 -51.88 -30.99 -44.52
C LYS A 235 -50.85 -31.24 -43.41
N VAL A 236 -50.70 -32.48 -42.96
CA VAL A 236 -49.70 -32.85 -41.93
C VAL A 236 -48.27 -32.61 -42.41
N ARG A 237 -47.97 -32.80 -43.72
CA ARG A 237 -46.67 -32.42 -44.29
C ARG A 237 -46.42 -30.92 -44.23
N ALA A 238 -47.39 -30.10 -44.63
CA ALA A 238 -47.27 -28.64 -44.57
C ALA A 238 -47.10 -28.12 -43.13
N GLU A 239 -47.82 -28.71 -42.17
CA GLU A 239 -47.65 -28.41 -40.74
C GLU A 239 -46.25 -28.81 -40.24
N ALA A 240 -45.73 -29.98 -40.64
CA ALA A 240 -44.39 -30.43 -40.29
C ALA A 240 -43.27 -29.56 -40.91
N GLU A 241 -43.47 -29.04 -42.13
CA GLU A 241 -42.54 -28.10 -42.79
C GLU A 241 -42.57 -26.71 -42.11
N SER A 242 -43.74 -26.22 -41.73
CA SER A 242 -43.90 -25.00 -40.93
C SER A 242 -43.19 -25.11 -39.57
N LEU A 243 -43.39 -26.22 -38.86
CA LEU A 243 -42.69 -26.48 -37.59
C LEU A 243 -41.16 -26.62 -37.77
N ARG A 244 -40.69 -27.25 -38.85
CA ARG A 244 -39.25 -27.35 -39.17
C ARG A 244 -38.61 -25.99 -39.43
N SER A 245 -39.27 -25.12 -40.19
CA SER A 245 -38.76 -23.77 -40.44
C SER A 245 -38.78 -22.91 -39.16
N SER A 246 -39.83 -23.01 -38.33
CA SER A 246 -39.86 -22.35 -37.03
C SER A 246 -38.77 -22.86 -36.08
N LEU A 247 -38.48 -24.16 -36.06
CA LEU A 247 -37.38 -24.74 -35.29
C LEU A 247 -36.03 -24.21 -35.78
N LYS A 248 -35.79 -24.21 -37.10
CA LYS A 248 -34.56 -23.68 -37.69
C LYS A 248 -34.34 -22.20 -37.34
N ASN A 249 -35.39 -21.38 -37.43
CA ASN A 249 -35.32 -19.97 -37.05
C ASN A 249 -35.00 -19.80 -35.55
N MET A 250 -35.50 -20.68 -34.68
CA MET A 250 -35.17 -20.64 -33.25
C MET A 250 -33.74 -21.08 -32.99
N GLU A 251 -33.25 -22.12 -33.67
CA GLU A 251 -31.86 -22.57 -33.59
C GLU A 251 -30.88 -21.46 -34.01
N GLU A 252 -31.16 -20.76 -35.13
CA GLU A 252 -30.38 -19.61 -35.59
C GLU A 252 -30.36 -18.47 -34.56
N MET A 253 -31.49 -18.20 -33.89
CA MET A 253 -31.57 -17.22 -32.79
C MET A 253 -30.80 -17.66 -31.54
N TYR A 254 -30.82 -18.95 -31.18
CA TYR A 254 -30.02 -19.47 -30.06
C TYR A 254 -28.52 -19.40 -30.36
N GLN A 255 -28.11 -19.75 -31.59
CA GLN A 255 -26.72 -19.66 -32.04
C GLN A 255 -26.22 -18.20 -31.98
N ALA A 256 -26.98 -17.25 -32.53
CA ALA A 256 -26.62 -15.82 -32.46
C ALA A 256 -26.55 -15.30 -31.01
N ALA A 257 -27.44 -15.75 -30.13
CA ALA A 257 -27.40 -15.40 -28.71
C ALA A 257 -26.18 -16.01 -27.97
N SER A 258 -25.75 -17.21 -28.38
CA SER A 258 -24.54 -17.86 -27.86
C SER A 258 -23.29 -17.10 -28.30
N GLU A 259 -23.19 -16.76 -29.59
CA GLU A 259 -22.08 -15.98 -30.16
C GLU A 259 -21.95 -14.59 -29.50
N GLU A 260 -23.06 -13.89 -29.27
CA GLU A 260 -23.05 -12.62 -28.55
C GLU A 260 -22.65 -12.80 -27.07
N SER A 261 -23.03 -13.91 -26.43
CA SER A 261 -22.56 -14.22 -25.07
C SER A 261 -21.06 -14.51 -25.03
N GLU A 262 -20.48 -15.12 -26.05
CA GLU A 262 -19.03 -15.30 -26.16
C GLU A 262 -18.31 -13.99 -26.45
N ARG A 263 -18.83 -13.17 -27.37
CA ARG A 263 -18.30 -11.82 -27.65
C ARG A 263 -18.23 -10.95 -26.40
N LEU A 264 -19.29 -10.95 -25.58
CA LEU A 264 -19.34 -10.21 -24.31
C LEU A 264 -18.41 -10.77 -23.23
N LYS A 265 -18.13 -12.09 -23.23
CA LYS A 265 -17.11 -12.68 -22.34
C LYS A 265 -15.71 -12.22 -22.73
N SER A 266 -15.37 -12.26 -24.03
CA SER A 266 -14.08 -11.75 -24.52
C SER A 266 -13.90 -10.26 -24.21
N GLU A 267 -14.94 -9.44 -24.41
CA GLU A 267 -14.91 -8.01 -24.05
C GLU A 267 -14.70 -7.79 -22.54
N LEU A 268 -15.29 -8.65 -21.69
CA LEU A 268 -15.04 -8.63 -20.25
C LEU A 268 -13.58 -9.03 -19.91
N GLU A 269 -13.06 -10.08 -20.53
CA GLU A 269 -11.68 -10.56 -20.34
C GLU A 269 -10.64 -9.51 -20.77
N ASP A 270 -10.84 -8.86 -21.92
CA ASP A 270 -10.01 -7.73 -22.39
C ASP A 270 -10.07 -6.55 -21.40
N SER A 271 -11.27 -6.21 -20.91
CA SER A 271 -11.43 -5.14 -19.92
C SER A 271 -10.72 -5.46 -18.59
N LEU A 272 -10.77 -6.72 -18.16
CA LEU A 272 -10.10 -7.23 -16.97
C LEU A 272 -8.57 -7.22 -17.15
N ALA A 273 -8.06 -7.63 -18.30
CA ALA A 273 -6.64 -7.55 -18.63
C ALA A 273 -6.14 -6.10 -18.59
N ALA A 274 -6.89 -5.15 -19.18
CA ALA A 274 -6.56 -3.73 -19.14
C ALA A 274 -6.64 -3.12 -17.73
N TRP A 275 -7.51 -3.64 -16.85
CA TRP A 275 -7.52 -3.25 -15.43
C TRP A 275 -6.33 -3.82 -14.64
N ASN A 276 -5.99 -5.10 -14.87
CA ASN A 276 -4.82 -5.73 -14.25
C ASN A 276 -3.50 -5.05 -14.67
N GLU A 277 -3.39 -4.60 -15.92
CA GLU A 277 -2.24 -3.80 -16.37
C GLU A 277 -2.16 -2.44 -15.68
N LYS A 278 -3.30 -1.73 -15.54
CA LYS A 278 -3.36 -0.48 -14.77
C LYS A 278 -2.98 -0.70 -13.31
N GLU A 279 -3.51 -1.74 -12.66
CA GLU A 279 -3.16 -2.10 -11.28
C GLU A 279 -1.66 -2.36 -11.14
N LYS A 280 -1.07 -3.15 -12.04
CA LYS A 280 0.38 -3.38 -12.10
C LYS A 280 1.16 -2.06 -12.27
N SER A 281 0.68 -1.14 -13.10
CA SER A 281 1.32 0.17 -13.27
C SER A 281 1.26 1.01 -11.99
N PHE A 282 0.12 1.01 -11.27
CA PHE A 282 -0.02 1.69 -9.99
C PHE A 282 0.81 1.05 -8.89
N GLY A 283 0.88 -0.29 -8.83
CA GLY A 283 1.76 -1.02 -7.91
C GLY A 283 3.23 -0.67 -8.13
N ASN A 284 3.68 -0.54 -9.38
CA ASN A 284 5.03 -0.08 -9.71
C ASN A 284 5.27 1.36 -9.23
N CYS A 285 4.33 2.29 -9.46
CA CYS A 285 4.43 3.66 -8.95
C CYS A 285 4.52 3.71 -7.43
N ILE A 286 3.67 2.95 -6.72
CA ILE A 286 3.69 2.85 -5.25
C ILE A 286 5.06 2.34 -4.78
N LYS A 287 5.57 1.26 -5.39
CA LYS A 287 6.87 0.69 -5.06
C LYS A 287 8.01 1.71 -5.22
N ILE A 288 8.02 2.48 -6.32
CA ILE A 288 9.02 3.54 -6.53
C ILE A 288 8.94 4.60 -5.42
N PHE A 289 7.73 5.04 -5.04
CA PHE A 289 7.57 5.99 -3.93
C PHE A 289 7.96 5.40 -2.57
N GLU A 290 7.74 4.11 -2.31
CA GLU A 290 8.21 3.44 -1.09
C GLU A 290 9.74 3.35 -1.05
N GLU A 291 10.38 3.06 -2.18
CA GLU A 291 11.84 3.11 -2.33
C GLU A 291 12.40 4.54 -2.14
N GLU A 292 11.72 5.57 -2.65
CA GLU A 292 12.10 6.97 -2.40
C GLU A 292 11.94 7.37 -0.92
N ILE A 293 10.83 6.97 -0.27
CA ILE A 293 10.59 7.23 1.15
C ILE A 293 11.64 6.53 2.03
N THR A 294 12.06 5.31 1.68
CA THR A 294 13.10 4.59 2.43
C THR A 294 14.49 5.22 2.22
N LYS A 295 14.84 5.61 0.99
CA LYS A 295 16.07 6.39 0.70
C LYS A 295 16.10 7.71 1.47
N ALA A 296 15.02 8.49 1.44
CA ALA A 296 14.94 9.78 2.12
C ALA A 296 14.99 9.65 3.66
N LYS A 297 14.47 8.54 4.24
CA LYS A 297 14.65 8.23 5.66
C LYS A 297 16.11 7.93 5.99
N ALA A 298 16.75 7.03 5.24
CA ALA A 298 18.15 6.67 5.46
C ALA A 298 19.11 7.88 5.33
N GLU A 299 18.83 8.80 4.40
CA GLU A 299 19.56 10.07 4.31
C GLU A 299 19.30 10.98 5.53
N ASN A 300 18.05 11.06 6.01
CA ASN A 300 17.73 11.81 7.22
C ASN A 300 18.45 11.25 8.45
N ASP A 301 18.47 9.93 8.62
CA ASP A 301 19.15 9.24 9.72
C ASP A 301 20.67 9.49 9.65
N LYS A 302 21.27 9.47 8.45
CA LYS A 302 22.68 9.83 8.24
C LYS A 302 22.98 11.29 8.58
N LEU A 303 22.12 12.23 8.18
CA LEU A 303 22.24 13.66 8.53
C LEU A 303 22.04 13.90 10.04
N PHE A 304 21.16 13.13 10.69
CA PHE A 304 20.97 13.20 12.13
C PHE A 304 22.19 12.67 12.89
N GLN A 305 22.78 11.56 12.43
CA GLN A 305 24.05 11.03 12.95
C GLN A 305 25.18 12.05 12.79
N SER A 306 25.36 12.66 11.61
CA SER A 306 26.41 13.68 11.42
C SER A 306 26.18 14.95 12.22
N GLN A 307 24.93 15.36 12.44
CA GLN A 307 24.59 16.45 13.37
C GLN A 307 24.91 16.06 14.82
N ARG A 308 24.74 14.79 15.19
CA ARG A 308 25.06 14.30 16.53
C ARG A 308 26.57 14.27 16.78
N THR A 309 27.37 13.70 15.88
CA THR A 309 28.84 13.72 16.01
C THR A 309 29.38 15.15 16.04
N ALA A 310 28.86 16.06 15.20
CA ALA A 310 29.26 17.46 15.22
C ALA A 310 28.87 18.18 16.55
N ARG A 311 27.80 17.78 17.24
CA ARG A 311 27.47 18.28 18.59
C ARG A 311 28.43 17.73 19.65
N GLU A 312 28.75 16.45 19.58
CA GLU A 312 29.68 15.77 20.49
C GLU A 312 31.10 16.36 20.34
N GLU A 313 31.58 16.59 19.12
CA GLU A 313 32.81 17.32 18.83
C GLU A 313 32.79 18.77 19.36
N ASN A 314 31.68 19.50 19.21
CA ASN A 314 31.54 20.85 19.78
C ASN A 314 31.55 20.85 21.31
N ALA A 315 31.04 19.81 21.98
CA ALA A 315 31.13 19.65 23.42
C ALA A 315 32.59 19.41 23.84
N ASN A 316 33.27 18.46 23.18
CA ASN A 316 34.69 18.16 23.43
C ASN A 316 35.58 19.41 23.23
N LEU A 317 35.35 20.20 22.17
CA LEU A 317 36.09 21.44 21.93
C LEU A 317 35.82 22.51 23.00
N ARG A 318 34.60 22.61 23.53
CA ARG A 318 34.28 23.50 24.66
C ARG A 318 35.01 23.08 25.93
N ASP A 319 35.12 21.79 26.19
CA ASP A 319 35.80 21.28 27.40
C ASP A 319 37.32 21.42 27.30
N ILE A 320 37.91 21.19 26.11
CA ILE A 320 39.31 21.54 25.83
C ILE A 320 39.55 23.05 26.01
N LEU A 321 38.63 23.91 25.55
CA LEU A 321 38.75 25.35 25.73
C LEU A 321 38.66 25.77 27.21
N LYS A 322 37.74 25.19 27.99
CA LYS A 322 37.67 25.40 29.46
C LYS A 322 38.99 25.00 30.12
N GLN A 323 39.54 23.84 29.77
CA GLN A 323 40.83 23.38 30.29
C GLN A 323 41.94 24.37 29.96
N ALA A 324 42.06 24.81 28.70
CA ALA A 324 43.07 25.77 28.27
C ALA A 324 42.93 27.14 28.97
N VAL A 325 41.70 27.61 29.24
CA VAL A 325 41.45 28.83 30.03
C VAL A 325 41.87 28.67 31.48
N ASN A 326 41.58 27.52 32.11
CA ASN A 326 42.01 27.22 33.48
C ASN A 326 43.54 27.14 33.59
N GLU A 327 44.19 26.43 32.66
CA GLU A 327 45.66 26.36 32.57
C GLU A 327 46.28 27.76 32.36
N ALA A 328 45.69 28.59 31.50
CA ALA A 328 46.12 29.98 31.31
C ALA A 328 45.94 30.86 32.56
N SER A 329 44.89 30.63 33.37
CA SER A 329 44.71 31.31 34.66
C SER A 329 45.80 30.93 35.65
N ILE A 330 46.10 29.63 35.78
CA ILE A 330 47.18 29.12 36.65
C ILE A 330 48.53 29.73 36.23
N VAL A 331 48.82 29.79 34.91
CA VAL A 331 50.04 30.43 34.40
C VAL A 331 50.06 31.92 34.75
N LYS A 332 48.94 32.65 34.56
CA LYS A 332 48.82 34.07 34.91
C LYS A 332 49.06 34.32 36.41
N GLU A 333 48.48 33.50 37.28
CA GLU A 333 48.67 33.57 38.74
C GLU A 333 50.12 33.30 39.13
N SER A 334 50.75 32.26 38.57
CA SER A 334 52.17 31.96 38.82
C SER A 334 53.10 33.09 38.35
N LEU A 335 52.78 33.74 37.24
CA LEU A 335 53.54 34.86 36.71
C LEU A 335 53.38 36.11 37.59
N GLU A 336 52.21 36.34 38.17
CA GLU A 336 51.98 37.45 39.10
C GLU A 336 52.73 37.26 40.43
N ILE A 337 52.82 36.01 40.92
CA ILE A 337 53.71 35.67 42.05
C ILE A 337 55.17 36.03 41.72
N VAL A 338 55.68 35.59 40.56
CA VAL A 338 57.05 35.90 40.11
C VAL A 338 57.28 37.42 39.95
N ARG A 339 56.30 38.18 39.47
CA ARG A 339 56.40 39.66 39.41
C ARG A 339 56.54 40.28 40.80
N LYS A 340 55.71 39.85 41.75
CA LYS A 340 55.71 40.35 43.13
C LYS A 340 57.00 40.00 43.85
N GLU A 341 57.52 38.78 43.66
CA GLU A 341 58.83 38.37 44.18
C GLU A 341 59.95 39.20 43.55
N ASN A 342 59.91 39.45 42.24
CA ASN A 342 60.91 40.28 41.56
C ASN A 342 60.89 41.75 42.04
N SER A 343 59.73 42.35 42.27
CA SER A 343 59.66 43.71 42.84
C SER A 343 60.20 43.73 44.28
N GLN A 344 59.89 42.73 45.10
CA GLN A 344 60.45 42.59 46.45
C GLN A 344 61.98 42.45 46.43
N LEU A 345 62.53 41.66 45.50
CA LEU A 345 63.99 41.54 45.31
C LEU A 345 64.61 42.86 44.83
N GLN A 346 63.93 43.61 43.96
CA GLN A 346 64.38 44.92 43.50
C GLN A 346 64.37 45.97 44.63
N ASP A 347 63.34 45.97 45.49
CA ASP A 347 63.25 46.84 46.66
C ASP A 347 64.40 46.54 47.65
N LEU A 348 64.62 45.26 47.97
CA LEU A 348 65.73 44.80 48.81
C LEU A 348 67.09 45.16 48.22
N LEU A 349 67.28 45.01 46.91
CA LEU A 349 68.50 45.42 46.22
C LEU A 349 68.70 46.95 46.35
N SER A 350 67.64 47.74 46.20
CA SER A 350 67.72 49.20 46.39
C SER A 350 68.05 49.61 47.83
N GLU A 351 67.59 48.84 48.82
CA GLU A 351 67.96 49.03 50.23
C GLU A 351 69.44 48.71 50.47
N LYS A 352 69.95 47.60 49.91
CA LYS A 352 71.37 47.26 50.00
C LYS A 352 72.26 48.25 49.26
N GLU A 353 71.84 48.77 48.11
CA GLU A 353 72.55 49.82 47.38
C GLU A 353 72.65 51.12 48.22
N LYS A 354 71.54 51.55 48.84
CA LYS A 354 71.51 52.72 49.76
C LYS A 354 72.41 52.50 50.98
N ASN A 355 72.37 51.32 51.60
CA ASN A 355 73.21 50.98 52.74
C ASN A 355 74.70 50.96 52.36
N LEU A 356 75.05 50.44 51.18
CA LEU A 356 76.41 50.45 50.64
C LEU A 356 76.89 51.86 50.30
N GLN A 357 76.02 52.71 49.75
CA GLN A 357 76.31 54.13 49.52
C GLN A 357 76.53 54.89 50.84
N GLY A 358 75.72 54.61 51.87
CA GLY A 358 75.89 55.15 53.21
C GLY A 358 77.24 54.74 53.82
N LEU A 359 77.55 53.44 53.82
CA LEU A 359 78.83 52.92 54.30
C LEU A 359 80.03 53.52 53.53
N LYS A 360 79.90 53.74 52.22
CA LYS A 360 80.93 54.43 51.42
C LYS A 360 81.11 55.89 51.84
N GLN A 361 80.02 56.61 52.13
CA GLN A 361 80.09 57.98 52.63
C GLN A 361 80.72 58.03 54.02
N GLU A 362 80.32 57.14 54.93
CA GLU A 362 80.93 56.97 56.25
C GLU A 362 82.42 56.65 56.16
N TYR A 363 82.83 55.79 55.20
CA TYR A 363 84.24 55.48 54.94
C TYR A 363 85.05 56.69 54.45
N GLU A 364 84.53 57.48 53.51
CA GLU A 364 85.23 58.71 53.09
C GLU A 364 85.26 59.76 54.22
N CYS A 365 84.20 59.89 55.03
CA CYS A 365 84.20 60.72 56.23
C CYS A 365 85.25 60.23 57.26
N LEU A 366 85.33 58.92 57.48
CA LEU A 366 86.30 58.30 58.38
C LEU A 366 87.72 58.57 57.88
N LYS A 367 87.99 58.38 56.58
CA LYS A 367 89.28 58.65 55.94
C LYS A 367 89.69 60.13 55.99
N VAL A 368 88.75 61.06 55.87
CA VAL A 368 89.01 62.50 56.10
C VAL A 368 89.31 62.77 57.58
N SER A 369 88.59 62.12 58.51
CA SER A 369 88.85 62.25 59.95
C SER A 369 90.17 61.59 60.37
N GLU A 370 90.56 60.49 59.71
CA GLU A 370 91.84 59.80 59.87
C GLU A 370 92.97 60.69 59.37
N ALA A 371 92.84 61.27 58.17
CA ALA A 371 93.79 62.25 57.66
C ALA A 371 93.98 63.41 58.64
N ALA A 372 92.89 64.04 59.10
CA ALA A 372 92.94 65.11 60.09
C ALA A 372 93.54 64.67 61.44
N ALA A 373 93.25 63.44 61.89
CA ALA A 373 93.87 62.88 63.08
C ALA A 373 95.37 62.65 62.87
N THR A 374 95.80 62.11 61.72
CA THR A 374 97.22 61.94 61.39
C THR A 374 97.95 63.26 61.26
N ASP A 375 97.32 64.29 60.69
CA ASP A 375 97.86 65.65 60.62
C ASP A 375 98.03 66.23 62.03
N SER A 376 97.03 66.08 62.91
CA SER A 376 97.16 66.52 64.32
C SER A 376 98.24 65.75 65.09
N VAL A 377 98.42 64.45 64.82
CA VAL A 377 99.51 63.64 65.39
C VAL A 377 100.87 64.08 64.83
N MET A 378 100.94 64.47 63.56
CA MET A 378 102.16 65.01 62.95
C MET A 378 102.48 66.41 63.47
N GLU A 379 101.48 67.26 63.70
CA GLU A 379 101.63 68.58 64.34
C GLU A 379 102.08 68.41 65.79
N LEU A 380 101.48 67.52 66.58
CA LEU A 380 101.92 67.20 67.93
C LEU A 380 103.34 66.62 67.97
N LYS A 381 103.72 65.75 67.01
CA LYS A 381 105.11 65.28 66.84
C LYS A 381 106.05 66.43 66.48
N SER A 382 105.61 67.39 65.66
CA SER A 382 106.38 68.57 65.28
C SER A 382 106.56 69.54 66.45
N LEU A 383 105.51 69.77 67.26
CA LEU A 383 105.56 70.54 68.51
C LEU A 383 106.44 69.84 69.56
N LEU A 384 106.40 68.51 69.64
CA LEU A 384 107.29 67.72 70.47
C LEU A 384 108.74 67.82 69.99
N ALA A 385 108.99 67.84 68.68
CA ALA A 385 110.32 68.09 68.13
C ALA A 385 110.79 69.53 68.40
N ALA A 386 109.90 70.53 68.29
CA ALA A 386 110.20 71.94 68.53
C ALA A 386 110.47 72.24 70.03
N THR A 387 109.74 71.58 70.94
CA THR A 387 110.08 71.60 72.38
C THR A 387 111.33 70.78 72.69
N SER A 388 111.57 69.68 71.97
CA SER A 388 112.82 68.90 72.04
C SER A 388 114.04 69.65 71.45
N THR A 389 113.86 70.73 70.68
CA THR A 389 114.96 71.61 70.25
C THR A 389 115.36 72.67 71.28
N LEU A 390 114.83 72.60 72.51
CA LEU A 390 115.31 73.39 73.65
C LEU A 390 115.94 72.53 74.78
N ASP A 391 116.58 71.40 74.45
CA ASP A 391 117.82 71.00 75.15
C ASP A 391 118.64 69.95 74.38
N SER A 392 119.96 69.94 74.58
CA SER A 392 120.91 69.26 73.69
C SER A 392 121.49 67.96 74.24
N SER A 393 121.37 66.86 73.46
CA SER A 393 122.28 65.69 73.41
C SER A 393 122.39 64.81 74.69
N LYS A 394 122.49 63.46 74.68
CA LYS A 394 123.36 62.60 73.88
C LYS A 394 123.17 61.08 74.22
N ALA A 395 122.98 60.25 73.19
CA ALA A 395 123.52 58.88 72.99
C ALA A 395 123.08 57.60 73.79
N VAL A 396 122.54 56.63 73.00
CA VAL A 396 123.10 55.27 72.70
C VAL A 396 122.65 53.99 73.45
N SER A 397 122.28 52.97 72.62
CA SER A 397 122.17 51.50 72.87
C SER A 397 121.09 51.01 73.85
N SER A 398 120.48 49.81 73.79
CA SER A 398 120.30 48.71 72.81
C SER A 398 119.28 47.71 73.46
N GLN A 399 118.74 46.60 72.90
CA GLN A 399 118.86 45.85 71.63
C GLN A 399 117.60 44.94 71.48
N GLU A 400 117.23 44.53 70.24
CA GLU A 400 116.44 43.29 69.94
C GLU A 400 115.00 43.18 70.54
N ASN A 401 114.00 42.41 70.08
CA ASN A 401 113.77 41.36 69.05
C ASN A 401 112.21 41.24 68.86
N GLN A 402 111.56 40.74 67.79
CA GLN A 402 111.93 40.31 66.43
C GLN A 402 110.64 40.05 65.58
N SER A 403 110.62 40.41 64.28
CA SER A 403 109.88 39.71 63.18
C SER A 403 108.31 39.71 63.15
N THR A 404 107.56 39.50 62.04
CA THR A 404 107.87 38.87 60.72
C THR A 404 106.88 39.29 59.59
N MET A 405 107.38 39.51 58.36
CA MET A 405 106.79 39.21 57.01
C MET A 405 105.46 39.86 56.53
N VAL A 406 105.41 40.57 55.37
CA VAL A 406 105.50 40.16 53.92
C VAL A 406 104.15 39.58 53.42
N SER A 407 103.57 39.98 52.28
CA SER A 407 104.22 40.30 50.99
C SER A 407 103.49 41.34 50.11
N ASP A 408 104.27 42.11 49.35
CA ASP A 408 103.90 42.56 48.01
C ASP A 408 103.98 41.39 47.01
N SER A 409 103.17 41.42 45.94
CA SER A 409 103.62 40.98 44.61
C SER A 409 102.75 41.59 43.52
N ASN A 410 103.37 42.34 42.63
CA ASN A 410 102.72 43.08 41.56
C ASN A 410 102.96 42.40 40.20
N THR A 411 102.15 42.74 39.19
CA THR A 411 102.34 42.46 37.75
C THR A 411 102.07 41.03 37.20
N SER A 412 101.21 40.94 36.18
CA SER A 412 101.62 40.77 34.76
C SER A 412 100.80 39.75 33.92
N THR A 413 100.09 40.31 32.92
CA THR A 413 99.94 39.82 31.53
C THR A 413 99.03 38.64 31.11
N VAL A 414 98.50 38.85 29.89
CA VAL A 414 97.93 37.92 28.89
C VAL A 414 96.44 37.50 29.01
N VAL A 415 95.63 38.28 28.31
CA VAL A 415 94.44 37.90 27.53
C VAL A 415 94.29 36.40 27.22
N GLN A 416 93.22 35.77 27.71
CA GLN A 416 92.58 34.66 26.97
C GLN A 416 91.05 34.61 27.16
N LYS A 417 90.39 35.41 26.31
CA LYS A 417 89.15 35.08 25.57
C LYS A 417 88.50 33.73 25.91
N PHE A 418 87.37 33.76 26.60
CA PHE A 418 86.34 32.71 26.51
C PHE A 418 84.97 33.30 26.18
N SER A 419 84.28 32.58 25.30
CA SER A 419 83.07 33.02 24.60
C SER A 419 81.79 32.69 25.38
N SER A 420 80.79 33.58 25.25
CA SER A 420 79.44 33.29 24.73
C SER A 420 78.85 31.88 24.89
N GLY A 421 77.61 31.83 25.43
CA GLY A 421 76.72 30.67 25.43
C GLY A 421 76.65 29.96 26.79
N HIS A 422 75.58 29.26 27.14
CA HIS A 422 74.27 29.11 26.50
C HIS A 422 73.29 28.59 27.58
N TRP A 423 71.99 28.85 27.45
CA TRP A 423 70.99 28.33 28.40
C TRP A 423 70.91 26.80 28.29
N ASN A 424 71.16 26.08 29.39
CA ASN A 424 70.91 24.65 29.50
C ASN A 424 69.78 24.37 30.51
N GLY A 425 68.54 24.40 30.02
CA GLY A 425 67.42 23.78 30.70
C GLY A 425 67.09 22.45 30.04
N HIS A 426 67.30 21.33 30.73
CA HIS A 426 66.73 20.04 30.33
C HIS A 426 66.51 19.11 31.53
N ASN A 427 65.24 18.88 31.84
CA ASN A 427 64.74 17.52 32.11
C ASN A 427 63.22 17.48 31.98
N THR A 428 62.72 17.24 30.77
CA THR A 428 61.37 16.72 30.54
C THR A 428 61.42 15.44 29.73
N ARG A 429 60.54 14.52 30.12
CA ARG A 429 60.53 13.11 29.77
C ARG A 429 59.96 12.89 28.36
N LYS A 430 60.58 11.98 27.60
CA LYS A 430 60.24 11.66 26.20
C LYS A 430 58.77 11.28 26.00
N GLN A 431 58.15 11.77 24.91
CA GLN A 431 57.34 10.96 24.00
C GLN A 431 57.59 11.38 22.54
N ASN A 432 57.42 10.43 21.61
CA ASN A 432 57.82 10.58 20.21
C ASN A 432 56.72 11.21 19.35
N GLY A 433 57.11 12.03 18.36
CA GLY A 433 56.25 12.47 17.26
C GLY A 433 57.06 12.80 16.02
N HIS A 434 56.94 12.00 14.95
CA HIS A 434 57.59 12.29 13.67
C HIS A 434 56.92 13.48 12.97
N ARG A 435 57.74 14.37 12.40
CA ARG A 435 57.36 15.33 11.34
C ARG A 435 57.91 14.84 10.00
N TYR A 436 57.29 15.28 8.90
CA TYR A 436 57.84 15.88 7.66
C TYR A 436 56.65 16.16 6.72
N SER A 437 56.47 17.27 6.00
CA SER A 437 57.19 18.57 5.92
C SER A 437 56.23 19.67 5.42
N LEU A 438 56.52 20.93 5.71
CA LEU A 438 55.90 22.10 5.05
C LEU A 438 56.82 22.60 3.93
N GLY A 439 56.26 22.94 2.77
CA GLY A 439 56.95 23.56 1.63
C GLY A 439 56.73 25.08 1.57
N GLU A 440 57.71 25.80 1.02
CA GLU A 440 57.79 27.27 1.01
C GLU A 440 56.84 27.99 0.03
N PRO A 441 56.66 29.32 0.18
CA PRO A 441 55.64 30.10 -0.53
C PRO A 441 56.17 30.87 -1.76
N GLY A 442 55.22 31.30 -2.60
CA GLY A 442 55.35 32.57 -3.34
C GLY A 442 55.19 32.48 -4.87
N LYS A 443 54.12 33.08 -5.40
CA LYS A 443 54.21 34.31 -6.21
C LYS A 443 52.83 34.90 -6.53
N PHE A 444 52.80 36.22 -6.49
CA PHE A 444 51.71 37.09 -6.91
C PHE A 444 51.90 37.44 -8.40
N ASN A 445 50.82 37.51 -9.18
CA ASN A 445 50.68 38.46 -10.28
C ASN A 445 49.21 38.55 -10.72
N GLY A 446 48.79 39.73 -11.18
CA GLY A 446 47.44 39.97 -11.68
C GLY A 446 47.40 40.60 -13.07
N TYR A 447 46.16 40.75 -13.54
CA TYR A 447 45.65 41.73 -14.51
C TYR A 447 46.02 41.62 -16.02
N GLU A 448 44.94 41.51 -16.80
CA GLU A 448 44.57 42.41 -17.91
C GLU A 448 44.93 42.14 -19.40
N TYR A 449 43.88 42.37 -20.22
CA TYR A 449 43.73 42.60 -21.66
C TYR A 449 44.34 41.67 -22.73
N GLY A 450 43.49 41.26 -23.68
CA GLY A 450 43.79 41.57 -25.09
C GLY A 450 43.40 40.58 -26.19
N VAL A 451 42.24 40.80 -26.81
CA VAL A 451 41.98 40.70 -28.28
C VAL A 451 42.24 39.38 -29.04
N GLY A 452 41.14 38.84 -29.61
CA GLY A 452 41.09 38.45 -31.04
C GLY A 452 41.00 36.96 -31.40
N GLY A 453 40.00 36.60 -32.22
CA GLY A 453 40.03 35.34 -33.01
C GLY A 453 38.77 34.44 -32.94
N SER A 454 37.73 34.79 -33.70
CA SER A 454 36.62 33.90 -34.14
C SER A 454 37.12 32.95 -35.28
N PRO A 455 36.38 31.95 -35.82
CA PRO A 455 34.94 31.70 -35.69
C PRO A 455 34.43 30.22 -35.64
N GLU A 456 33.09 30.10 -35.56
CA GLU A 456 32.21 28.95 -35.93
C GLU A 456 32.20 27.69 -35.00
N ASP A 457 31.06 27.03 -34.70
CA ASP A 457 29.71 27.15 -35.28
C ASP A 457 28.50 27.12 -34.29
N LYS A 458 27.37 27.65 -34.80
CA LYS A 458 26.07 28.13 -34.27
C LYS A 458 25.23 27.30 -33.24
N GLY A 459 24.47 28.05 -32.42
CA GLY A 459 23.13 27.67 -31.86
C GLY A 459 23.01 27.74 -30.32
N ARG A 460 22.70 28.85 -29.63
CA ARG A 460 21.57 29.82 -29.74
C ARG A 460 20.18 29.13 -29.68
N ILE A 461 19.20 29.53 -28.84
CA ILE A 461 18.97 30.76 -28.05
C ILE A 461 18.37 30.44 -26.65
N THR A 462 18.71 31.32 -25.70
CA THR A 462 18.13 31.62 -24.37
C THR A 462 16.58 31.62 -24.28
N SER A 463 15.93 31.67 -23.11
CA SER A 463 15.71 32.94 -22.40
C SER A 463 15.33 32.80 -20.92
N SER A 464 15.86 33.73 -20.12
CA SER A 464 15.62 33.88 -18.68
C SER A 464 14.26 34.51 -18.35
N LEU A 465 13.73 34.23 -17.17
CA LEU A 465 12.90 35.18 -16.42
C LEU A 465 13.32 35.18 -14.94
N SER A 466 13.78 36.34 -14.47
CA SER A 466 14.02 36.63 -13.05
C SER A 466 13.32 37.93 -12.70
N THR A 467 12.27 37.87 -11.88
CA THR A 467 11.74 39.07 -11.21
C THR A 467 11.01 38.71 -9.92
N MET A 468 11.46 39.27 -8.79
CA MET A 468 10.67 39.98 -7.77
C MET A 468 11.39 40.02 -6.40
N SER A 469 12.11 41.12 -6.20
CA SER A 469 12.06 42.00 -5.01
C SER A 469 12.42 41.47 -3.60
N GLU A 470 13.59 41.92 -3.14
CA GLU A 470 13.84 42.64 -1.88
C GLU A 470 12.83 42.52 -0.72
N ILE A 471 13.31 42.03 0.43
CA ILE A 471 12.78 42.41 1.75
C ILE A 471 13.94 42.81 2.69
N ARG A 472 13.79 44.01 3.24
CA ARG A 472 14.70 44.77 4.12
C ARG A 472 14.61 44.31 5.59
N PRO A 473 15.73 44.17 6.34
CA PRO A 473 15.70 43.91 7.78
C PRO A 473 15.65 45.20 8.63
N PRO A 474 14.95 45.20 9.79
CA PRO A 474 15.08 46.20 10.86
C PRO A 474 16.03 45.71 11.99
N PRO A 475 16.42 46.57 12.96
CA PRO A 475 17.77 46.53 13.55
C PRO A 475 17.91 45.80 14.90
N SER A 476 19.17 45.75 15.35
CA SER A 476 19.66 45.23 16.63
C SER A 476 19.08 45.90 17.88
N PHE A 477 18.97 45.10 18.95
CA PHE A 477 19.02 45.57 20.33
C PHE A 477 19.95 44.64 21.14
N LEU A 478 20.53 45.16 22.23
CA LEU A 478 21.63 44.56 23.01
C LEU A 478 21.13 43.79 24.24
N ALA A 479 21.99 42.88 24.73
CA ALA A 479 21.97 42.25 26.06
C ALA A 479 20.73 41.36 26.40
N ASP A 480 20.79 40.41 27.33
CA ASP A 480 21.82 40.16 28.35
C ASP A 480 22.01 38.65 28.63
N ASP A 481 23.00 38.32 29.47
CA ASP A 481 23.45 36.95 29.82
C ASP A 481 22.59 36.19 30.85
N GLU A 482 23.05 34.95 31.13
CA GLU A 482 22.84 34.10 32.32
C GLU A 482 21.62 33.16 32.48
N ASP A 483 22.00 31.90 32.67
CA ASP A 483 21.45 30.88 33.58
C ASP A 483 20.01 30.35 33.46
N THR A 484 19.93 29.09 33.02
CA THR A 484 19.13 28.08 33.74
C THR A 484 19.77 26.69 33.68
N LEU A 485 20.31 26.24 34.82
CA LEU A 485 20.61 24.83 35.09
C LEU A 485 19.32 23.99 35.03
N PHE A 486 19.19 23.05 34.10
CA PHE A 486 18.41 21.80 34.25
C PHE A 486 18.69 20.85 33.07
N SER A 487 19.77 20.07 33.17
CA SER A 487 20.17 19.08 32.17
C SER A 487 20.66 17.79 32.84
N ASP A 488 19.77 17.10 33.55
CA ASP A 488 19.99 15.73 34.05
C ASP A 488 18.64 14.99 34.22
N TYR A 489 17.93 14.78 33.10
CA TYR A 489 16.92 13.73 33.00
C TYR A 489 16.53 13.47 31.53
N PHE A 490 17.18 12.54 30.85
CA PHE A 490 16.60 11.68 29.80
C PHE A 490 17.65 10.68 29.29
N ASP A 491 17.95 9.70 30.12
CA ASP A 491 18.43 8.41 29.63
C ASP A 491 17.50 7.31 30.18
N HIS A 492 17.50 6.15 29.50
CA HIS A 492 16.49 5.09 29.62
C HIS A 492 15.11 5.43 29.00
N ILE A 493 14.86 4.88 27.82
CA ILE A 493 13.84 3.84 27.62
C ILE A 493 14.34 3.01 26.43
N ASP A 494 14.59 1.73 26.69
CA ASP A 494 14.71 0.74 25.63
C ASP A 494 13.76 -0.44 25.91
N THR A 495 13.28 -1.06 24.84
CA THR A 495 12.49 -2.30 24.81
C THR A 495 11.10 -2.34 25.46
N ASN A 496 10.10 -2.35 24.56
CA ASN A 496 9.01 -3.33 24.51
C ASN A 496 7.90 -3.33 25.60
N LYS A 497 6.82 -2.56 25.35
CA LYS A 497 5.45 -3.02 25.65
C LYS A 497 4.50 -2.83 24.46
N MET A 498 3.71 -3.88 24.24
CA MET A 498 2.78 -4.06 23.12
C MET A 498 1.42 -3.39 23.41
N TYR A 499 0.73 -2.95 22.35
CA TYR A 499 -0.60 -2.31 22.32
C TYR A 499 -0.74 -0.87 22.86
N GLY A 500 -1.32 0.01 22.02
CA GLY A 500 -1.94 1.28 22.45
C GLY A 500 -1.18 2.57 22.15
N VAL A 501 -0.88 2.89 20.88
CA VAL A 501 -0.24 4.17 20.52
C VAL A 501 -1.26 5.26 20.17
N GLU A 502 -1.49 6.19 21.10
CA GLU A 502 -1.99 7.52 20.74
C GLU A 502 -0.91 8.29 19.96
N GLN A 503 -1.22 8.66 18.71
CA GLN A 503 -0.30 9.44 17.89
C GLN A 503 -0.25 10.91 18.32
N THR A 504 0.93 11.36 18.74
CA THR A 504 1.16 12.74 19.19
C THR A 504 0.88 13.78 18.09
N ASN A 505 0.28 14.90 18.51
CA ASN A 505 -0.27 15.92 17.60
C ASN A 505 0.75 16.57 16.62
N ALA A 506 2.05 16.47 16.90
CA ALA A 506 3.10 17.02 16.04
C ALA A 506 3.17 16.32 14.66
N GLN A 507 3.01 14.99 14.61
CA GLN A 507 3.06 14.26 13.33
C GLN A 507 1.79 14.46 12.49
N ARG A 508 0.62 14.63 13.14
CA ARG A 508 -0.65 14.95 12.45
C ARG A 508 -0.57 16.27 11.67
N LYS A 509 0.11 17.30 12.20
CA LYS A 509 0.27 18.60 11.53
C LYS A 509 1.10 18.49 10.24
N LYS A 510 2.18 17.70 10.22
CA LYS A 510 3.01 17.48 9.01
C LYS A 510 2.31 16.63 7.94
N LYS A 511 1.54 15.60 8.32
CA LYS A 511 0.74 14.83 7.34
C LYS A 511 -0.40 15.66 6.72
N ARG A 512 -1.05 16.53 7.50
CA ARG A 512 -2.13 17.42 7.01
C ARG A 512 -1.66 18.43 5.95
N SER A 513 -0.45 19.01 6.08
CA SER A 513 0.04 19.98 5.07
C SER A 513 0.39 19.32 3.73
N ILE A 514 0.90 18.08 3.74
CA ILE A 514 1.20 17.32 2.52
C ILE A 514 -0.10 16.90 1.83
N LEU A 515 -1.05 16.31 2.56
CA LEU A 515 -2.36 15.91 2.01
C LEU A 515 -3.14 17.11 1.44
N ARG A 516 -3.08 18.28 2.09
CA ARG A 516 -3.68 19.51 1.57
C ARG A 516 -3.03 19.95 0.25
N ARG A 517 -1.69 19.93 0.16
CA ARG A 517 -0.96 20.24 -1.09
C ARG A 517 -1.29 19.26 -2.22
N PHE A 518 -1.47 17.97 -1.93
CA PHE A 518 -1.90 16.99 -2.93
C PHE A 518 -3.36 17.22 -3.39
N GLY A 519 -4.29 17.49 -2.46
CA GLY A 519 -5.68 17.83 -2.81
C GLY A 519 -5.79 19.11 -3.66
N ASP A 520 -4.99 20.13 -3.34
CA ASP A 520 -4.92 21.39 -4.10
C ASP A 520 -4.24 21.22 -5.48
N LEU A 521 -3.54 20.10 -5.73
CA LEU A 521 -2.94 19.77 -7.02
C LEU A 521 -3.92 19.01 -7.91
N LEU A 522 -4.70 18.09 -7.33
CA LEU A 522 -5.77 17.36 -8.04
C LEU A 522 -6.88 18.32 -8.52
N ARG A 523 -7.37 19.21 -7.65
CA ARG A 523 -8.43 20.18 -8.00
C ARG A 523 -8.05 21.17 -9.10
N ARG A 524 -6.77 21.32 -9.44
CA ARG A 524 -6.30 22.17 -10.56
C ARG A 524 -6.20 21.44 -11.90
N LYS A 525 -6.28 20.10 -11.91
CA LYS A 525 -6.16 19.30 -13.13
C LYS A 525 -7.51 19.12 -13.86
N ASP A 526 -8.62 19.16 -13.13
CA ASP A 526 -9.97 18.96 -13.68
C ASP A 526 -10.53 20.20 -14.42
N THR A 527 -9.96 21.39 -14.24
CA THR A 527 -10.44 22.63 -14.87
C THR A 527 -9.89 22.89 -16.28
N HIS A 528 -9.20 21.92 -16.90
CA HIS A 528 -8.58 22.08 -18.23
C HIS A 528 -9.09 21.10 -19.29
N LYS A 529 -10.41 20.83 -19.31
CA LYS A 529 -11.05 20.03 -20.38
C LYS A 529 -12.49 20.42 -20.73
N GLN A 530 -12.77 21.71 -20.86
CA GLN A 530 -13.96 22.24 -21.56
C GLN A 530 -13.59 23.58 -22.23
N ASN A 531 -13.34 23.55 -23.55
CA ASN A 531 -13.48 24.65 -24.52
C ASN A 531 -12.73 24.36 -25.84
N SER A 532 -13.22 23.44 -26.67
CA SER A 532 -12.78 23.32 -28.08
C SER A 532 -13.69 22.45 -28.96
N SER A 533 -14.91 22.90 -29.27
CA SER A 533 -15.63 22.47 -30.48
C SER A 533 -16.87 23.32 -30.75
N SER A 534 -16.68 24.44 -31.45
CA SER A 534 -17.75 25.13 -32.17
C SER A 534 -17.21 25.49 -33.54
N PHE A 535 -17.61 24.75 -34.58
CA PHE A 535 -17.57 25.19 -35.97
C PHE A 535 -18.66 24.48 -36.77
N ARG A 536 -19.22 25.21 -37.74
CA ARG A 536 -20.41 24.89 -38.53
C ARG A 536 -20.04 24.36 -39.93
N PHE A 537 -20.80 23.37 -40.42
CA PHE A 537 -21.31 23.19 -41.80
C PHE A 537 -20.27 23.13 -42.97
N PRO A 538 -20.62 22.71 -44.21
CA PRO A 538 -21.93 22.60 -44.87
C PRO A 538 -22.75 21.34 -44.54
#